data_AF-A0A2G8LAB4-F1
#
_entry.id   AF-A0A2G8LAB4-F1
#
_cell.length_a   1.000
_cell.length_b   1.000
_cell.length_c   1.000
_cell.angle_alpha   90.00
_cell.angle_beta   90.00
_cell.angle_gamma   90.00
#
_symmetry.space_group_name_H-M   'P 1'
#
loop_
_entity.id
_entity.type
_entity.pdbx_description
1 polymer ?
#
loop_
_entity_poly.entity_id
_entity_poly.type
_entity_poly.pdbx_seq_one_letter_code
_entity_poly.pdbx_strand_id
1 'polypeptide(L)'
;MASRYKYTKEISYFAYFTNRKYGIVSEREPVVFSYNRSGVGFHLPSRRQQYQLASRSPQSPSLRKDDDPDYPAKYSALESWLKVNVNRDELERWIANLRNWLSQAIFAPIVKQIHFLNKELHRVGHGEVQIGESSIASLKQVAILKSGQLPTLNQLIPYLELSSNQEYVVQRIKDLGGGGYIKDFRWDKGGDYKGKKWDKELPSDSALVMHMFCTFMDSQLPPDPKYPDGKTFTTRYFMKTPDKPDLKKDNILMFQTKITPAHYKIILGDDTWDLAKGRSNMFQAILFFLHHIRSKHNGMLGRVNLGPAGINLLALIKDDLQQLLE
;
A
#
# COMPACT_ATOMS: atom_id res chain seq x y z
N MET A 1 -32.74 8.52 17.28
CA MET A 1 -31.85 7.38 16.96
C MET A 1 -31.96 6.84 15.52
N ALA A 2 -32.97 7.22 14.72
CA ALA A 2 -33.12 6.73 13.34
C ALA A 2 -32.35 7.50 12.24
N SER A 3 -31.72 8.65 12.56
CA SER A 3 -31.05 9.50 11.55
C SER A 3 -29.59 9.10 11.25
N ARG A 4 -28.89 8.43 12.19
CA ARG A 4 -27.49 7.99 12.00
C ARG A 4 -27.32 6.78 11.06
N TYR A 5 -28.38 5.99 10.83
CA TYR A 5 -28.33 4.79 9.98
C TYR A 5 -28.54 5.06 8.48
N LYS A 6 -28.94 6.27 8.08
CA LYS A 6 -29.09 6.63 6.66
C LYS A 6 -27.80 7.15 6.01
N TYR A 7 -26.86 7.72 6.78
CA TYR A 7 -25.69 8.42 6.22
C TYR A 7 -24.41 7.58 6.10
N THR A 8 -24.33 6.43 6.79
CA THR A 8 -23.28 5.42 6.53
C THR A 8 -23.42 4.74 5.17
N LYS A 9 -24.54 4.95 4.46
CA LYS A 9 -24.74 4.46 3.09
C LYS A 9 -24.05 5.30 2.03
N GLU A 10 -23.67 6.56 2.25
CA GLU A 10 -23.17 7.39 1.13
C GLU A 10 -21.70 7.17 0.75
N ILE A 11 -20.83 6.75 1.67
CA ILE A 11 -19.47 6.30 1.30
C ILE A 11 -19.50 4.84 0.84
N SER A 12 -20.32 3.98 1.45
CA SER A 12 -20.52 2.62 0.96
C SER A 12 -21.15 2.58 -0.44
N TYR A 13 -22.05 3.51 -0.80
CA TYR A 13 -22.64 3.54 -2.15
C TYR A 13 -21.64 3.89 -3.25
N PHE A 14 -20.58 4.64 -2.96
CA PHE A 14 -19.56 4.98 -3.95
C PHE A 14 -18.65 3.79 -4.32
N ALA A 15 -18.48 2.82 -3.43
CA ALA A 15 -17.71 1.60 -3.70
C ALA A 15 -18.50 0.51 -4.44
N TYR A 16 -19.83 0.53 -4.37
CA TYR A 16 -20.69 -0.50 -4.97
C TYR A 16 -20.91 -0.35 -6.49
N PHE A 17 -20.73 0.84 -7.06
CA PHE A 17 -21.11 1.11 -8.46
C PHE A 17 -20.00 1.01 -9.52
N THR A 18 -18.74 0.78 -9.14
CA THR A 18 -17.61 0.74 -10.09
C THR A 18 -17.21 -0.66 -10.58
N ASN A 19 -17.91 -1.72 -10.14
CA ASN A 19 -17.50 -3.12 -10.38
C ASN A 19 -18.29 -3.87 -11.48
N ARG A 20 -19.00 -3.18 -12.39
CA ARG A 20 -19.62 -3.82 -13.58
C ARG A 20 -19.23 -3.05 -14.84
N LYS A 21 -18.70 -3.78 -15.83
CA LYS A 21 -18.01 -3.33 -17.05
C LYS A 21 -16.54 -3.07 -16.74
N TYR A 22 -15.56 -3.76 -17.32
CA TYR A 22 -15.41 -4.06 -18.74
C TYR A 22 -14.55 -5.33 -18.93
N GLY A 23 -14.94 -6.18 -19.90
CA GLY A 23 -14.09 -7.25 -20.43
C GLY A 23 -13.12 -6.66 -21.47
N ILE A 24 -11.88 -7.14 -21.48
CA ILE A 24 -10.83 -6.70 -22.40
C ILE A 24 -10.55 -7.83 -23.39
N VAL A 25 -10.63 -7.48 -24.67
CA VAL A 25 -10.36 -8.31 -25.84
C VAL A 25 -8.86 -8.22 -26.19
N SER A 26 -8.35 -9.37 -26.63
CA SER A 26 -7.01 -9.70 -27.16
C SER A 26 -6.56 -8.86 -28.35
N GLU A 27 -5.24 -8.61 -28.50
CA GLU A 27 -4.50 -8.95 -29.73
C GLU A 27 -2.95 -8.91 -29.58
N ARG A 28 -2.29 -9.78 -30.37
CA ARG A 28 -0.86 -10.11 -30.46
C ARG A 28 -0.13 -9.06 -31.34
N GLU A 29 1.19 -8.84 -31.29
CA GLU A 29 2.28 -9.68 -31.82
C GLU A 29 3.69 -9.17 -31.38
N PRO A 30 4.75 -9.99 -31.48
CA PRO A 30 6.12 -9.65 -31.05
C PRO A 30 7.02 -9.15 -32.20
N VAL A 31 7.92 -8.21 -31.89
CA VAL A 31 9.00 -7.78 -32.80
C VAL A 31 10.32 -8.43 -32.36
N VAL A 32 10.89 -9.22 -33.26
CA VAL A 32 12.20 -9.90 -33.14
C VAL A 32 13.30 -8.92 -33.54
N PHE A 33 14.36 -8.80 -32.72
CA PHE A 33 15.63 -8.20 -33.15
C PHE A 33 16.75 -9.23 -33.09
N SER A 34 17.24 -9.61 -34.27
CA SER A 34 18.46 -10.39 -34.49
C SER A 34 19.67 -9.46 -34.53
N TYR A 35 20.73 -9.79 -33.78
CA TYR A 35 22.07 -9.27 -34.02
C TYR A 35 23.04 -10.43 -34.24
N ASN A 36 23.53 -10.53 -35.48
CA ASN A 36 24.73 -11.27 -35.85
C ASN A 36 25.95 -10.42 -35.52
N ARG A 37 26.96 -11.00 -34.86
CA ARG A 37 28.36 -10.59 -35.11
C ARG A 37 29.34 -11.74 -34.87
N SER A 38 29.91 -12.13 -36.00
CA SER A 38 31.16 -12.85 -36.27
C SER A 38 32.26 -12.76 -35.21
N GLY A 39 32.89 -13.91 -34.97
CA GLY A 39 34.07 -14.06 -34.13
C GLY A 39 35.39 -13.71 -34.80
N VAL A 40 36.41 -13.55 -33.96
CA VAL A 40 37.83 -13.74 -34.27
C VAL A 40 38.48 -14.30 -33.00
N GLY A 41 39.16 -15.44 -33.14
CA GLY A 41 39.82 -16.14 -32.04
C GLY A 41 41.27 -15.70 -31.83
N PHE A 42 41.77 -15.91 -30.62
CA PHE A 42 43.19 -16.04 -30.30
C PHE A 42 43.35 -17.03 -29.14
N HIS A 43 44.12 -18.09 -29.38
CA HIS A 43 44.63 -19.08 -28.41
C HIS A 43 45.97 -18.57 -27.82
N LEU A 44 46.25 -18.63 -26.50
CA LEU A 44 46.88 -19.70 -25.69
C LEU A 44 47.38 -19.02 -24.36
N PRO A 45 47.87 -19.72 -23.30
CA PRO A 45 47.87 -21.15 -23.00
C PRO A 45 47.25 -21.51 -21.62
N SER A 46 46.84 -22.77 -21.48
CA SER A 46 46.22 -23.36 -20.29
C SER A 46 47.21 -23.55 -19.13
N ARG A 47 47.07 -22.74 -18.08
CA ARG A 47 47.68 -23.01 -16.76
C ARG A 47 46.74 -23.96 -16.02
N ARG A 48 47.19 -25.18 -15.72
CA ARG A 48 46.43 -26.18 -14.93
C ARG A 48 45.99 -25.54 -13.60
N GLN A 49 44.72 -25.16 -13.51
CA GLN A 49 44.07 -24.84 -12.25
C GLN A 49 43.64 -26.16 -11.62
N GLN A 50 44.40 -26.58 -10.62
CA GLN A 50 44.04 -27.72 -9.78
C GLN A 50 42.83 -27.28 -8.95
N TYR A 51 41.64 -27.73 -9.33
CA TYR A 51 40.42 -27.46 -8.57
C TYR A 51 40.54 -28.12 -7.20
N GLN A 52 40.73 -27.32 -6.15
CA GLN A 52 40.48 -27.75 -4.79
C GLN A 52 38.98 -27.64 -4.52
N LEU A 53 38.35 -28.79 -4.26
CA LEU A 53 36.99 -28.84 -3.70
C LEU A 53 37.06 -28.22 -2.29
N ALA A 54 36.36 -27.11 -2.10
CA ALA A 54 36.27 -26.47 -0.80
C ALA A 54 35.64 -27.43 0.22
N SER A 55 36.36 -27.66 1.32
CA SER A 55 35.88 -28.39 2.49
C SER A 55 34.61 -27.70 3.01
N ARG A 56 33.52 -28.45 3.15
CA ARG A 56 32.29 -27.92 3.77
C ARG A 56 32.57 -27.64 5.24
N SER A 57 32.80 -26.36 5.56
CA SER A 57 32.73 -25.88 6.95
C SER A 57 31.30 -26.12 7.49
N PRO A 58 31.14 -26.50 8.77
CA PRO A 58 29.81 -26.61 9.37
C PRO A 58 29.07 -25.30 9.18
N GLN A 59 27.91 -25.34 8.53
CA GLN A 59 27.09 -24.16 8.25
C GLN A 59 26.57 -23.60 9.58
N SER A 60 27.27 -22.58 10.10
CA SER A 60 26.60 -21.57 10.92
C SER A 60 25.53 -20.90 10.04
N PRO A 61 24.31 -20.62 10.53
CA PRO A 61 23.31 -19.92 9.75
C PRO A 61 23.90 -18.59 9.28
N SER A 62 24.16 -18.48 7.98
CA SER A 62 24.72 -17.28 7.39
C SER A 62 23.65 -16.19 7.46
N LEU A 63 23.81 -15.24 8.38
CA LEU A 63 23.16 -13.94 8.26
C LEU A 63 23.47 -13.40 6.86
N ARG A 64 22.43 -13.16 6.05
CA ARG A 64 22.66 -12.61 4.71
C ARG A 64 23.22 -11.20 4.92
N LYS A 65 24.22 -10.80 4.13
CA LYS A 65 24.91 -9.48 4.25
C LYS A 65 23.97 -8.26 4.30
N ASP A 66 22.74 -8.44 3.85
CA ASP A 66 21.72 -7.41 3.66
C ASP A 66 20.55 -7.49 4.66
N ASP A 67 20.57 -8.48 5.55
CA ASP A 67 19.56 -8.64 6.60
C ASP A 67 19.74 -7.57 7.67
N ASP A 68 18.61 -7.03 8.13
CA ASP A 68 18.57 -6.16 9.29
C ASP A 68 18.95 -7.00 10.52
N PRO A 69 20.03 -6.67 11.25
CA PRO A 69 20.48 -7.47 12.39
C PRO A 69 19.43 -7.57 13.50
N ASP A 70 18.55 -6.57 13.62
CA ASP A 70 17.48 -6.56 14.61
C ASP A 70 16.29 -7.42 14.18
N TYR A 71 16.11 -7.65 12.88
CA TYR A 71 14.99 -8.40 12.29
C TYR A 71 15.43 -9.24 11.08
N PRO A 72 16.20 -10.34 11.31
CA PRO A 72 16.67 -11.20 10.23
C PRO A 72 15.46 -11.85 9.53
N ALA A 73 15.46 -11.79 8.20
CA ALA A 73 14.37 -12.36 7.44
C ALA A 73 14.56 -13.86 7.27
N LYS A 74 13.52 -14.64 7.60
CA LYS A 74 13.51 -16.09 7.35
C LYS A 74 13.47 -16.39 5.85
N TYR A 75 12.71 -15.60 5.09
CA TYR A 75 12.59 -15.72 3.63
C TYR A 75 13.09 -14.45 2.95
N SER A 76 13.93 -14.61 1.93
CA SER A 76 14.40 -13.47 1.12
C SER A 76 13.31 -12.98 0.18
N ALA A 77 13.49 -11.77 -0.34
CA ALA A 77 12.67 -11.21 -1.42
C ALA A 77 12.40 -12.17 -2.59
N LEU A 78 13.40 -12.97 -3.00
CA LEU A 78 13.28 -13.90 -4.12
C LEU A 78 12.45 -15.14 -3.74
N GLU A 79 12.54 -15.58 -2.49
CA GLU A 79 11.86 -16.78 -2.00
C GLU A 79 10.43 -16.51 -1.54
N SER A 80 10.13 -15.32 -1.04
CA SER A 80 8.85 -15.01 -0.37
C SER A 80 7.63 -15.31 -1.24
N TRP A 81 7.61 -14.86 -2.50
CA TRP A 81 6.49 -15.11 -3.41
C TRP A 81 6.49 -16.52 -4.00
N LEU A 82 7.66 -17.09 -4.28
CA LEU A 82 7.79 -18.48 -4.75
C LEU A 82 7.28 -19.47 -3.72
N LYS A 83 7.52 -19.22 -2.42
CA LYS A 83 7.07 -20.09 -1.33
C LYS A 83 5.55 -20.17 -1.20
N VAL A 84 4.85 -19.13 -1.66
CA VAL A 84 3.38 -19.10 -1.72
C VAL A 84 2.84 -19.37 -3.12
N ASN A 85 3.68 -19.91 -4.02
CA ASN A 85 3.33 -20.30 -5.38
C ASN A 85 2.79 -19.17 -6.26
N VAL A 86 3.32 -17.95 -6.08
CA VAL A 86 3.01 -16.79 -6.92
C VAL A 86 4.22 -16.46 -7.78
N ASN A 87 4.02 -16.47 -9.10
CA ASN A 87 5.09 -16.15 -10.04
C ASN A 87 5.24 -14.62 -10.25
N ARG A 88 6.29 -14.24 -10.97
CA ARG A 88 6.62 -12.83 -11.20
C ARG A 88 5.55 -12.10 -12.03
N ASP A 89 5.02 -12.74 -13.06
CA ASP A 89 4.05 -12.12 -13.97
C ASP A 89 2.69 -11.91 -13.29
N GLU A 90 2.27 -12.85 -12.44
CA GLU A 90 1.13 -12.68 -11.53
C GLU A 90 1.35 -11.50 -10.60
N LEU A 91 2.51 -11.43 -9.95
CA LEU A 91 2.83 -10.34 -9.03
C LEU A 91 2.83 -8.96 -9.71
N GLU A 92 3.42 -8.85 -10.91
CA GLU A 92 3.43 -7.60 -11.67
C GLU A 92 2.01 -7.15 -12.04
N ARG A 93 1.14 -8.08 -12.45
CA ARG A 93 -0.29 -7.81 -12.69
C ARG A 93 -1.03 -7.38 -11.42
N TRP A 94 -0.81 -8.06 -10.31
CA TRP A 94 -1.42 -7.70 -9.04
C TRP A 94 -0.97 -6.32 -8.55
N ILE A 95 0.30 -5.95 -8.78
CA ILE A 95 0.81 -4.60 -8.49
C ILE A 95 0.08 -3.58 -9.36
N ALA A 96 -0.09 -3.82 -10.66
CA ALA A 96 -0.83 -2.92 -11.54
C ALA A 96 -2.30 -2.76 -11.09
N ASN A 97 -2.96 -3.87 -10.72
CA ASN A 97 -4.32 -3.85 -10.19
C ASN A 97 -4.42 -3.02 -8.91
N LEU A 98 -3.50 -3.23 -7.96
CA LEU A 98 -3.46 -2.49 -6.70
C LEU A 98 -3.25 -1.00 -6.96
N ARG A 99 -2.34 -0.62 -7.88
CA ARG A 99 -2.13 0.78 -8.24
C ARG A 99 -3.39 1.43 -8.82
N ASN A 100 -4.09 0.73 -9.70
CA ASN A 100 -5.37 1.22 -10.24
C ASN A 100 -6.40 1.37 -9.13
N TRP A 101 -6.52 0.37 -8.26
CA TRP A 101 -7.46 0.37 -7.15
C TRP A 101 -7.18 1.51 -6.17
N LEU A 102 -5.93 1.73 -5.77
CA LEU A 102 -5.54 2.85 -4.91
C LEU A 102 -5.96 4.20 -5.53
N SER A 103 -5.73 4.37 -6.83
CA SER A 103 -6.12 5.57 -7.56
C SER A 103 -7.64 5.77 -7.54
N GLN A 104 -8.41 4.74 -7.89
CA GLN A 104 -9.86 4.84 -8.09
C GLN A 104 -10.68 4.77 -6.79
N ALA A 105 -10.25 3.97 -5.82
CA ALA A 105 -10.99 3.70 -4.59
C ALA A 105 -10.60 4.64 -3.45
N ILE A 106 -9.39 5.21 -3.47
CA ILE A 106 -8.89 6.06 -2.38
C ILE A 106 -8.56 7.47 -2.87
N PHE A 107 -7.56 7.63 -3.73
CA PHE A 107 -7.04 8.97 -4.07
C PHE A 107 -8.05 9.84 -4.81
N ALA A 108 -8.65 9.36 -5.91
CA ALA A 108 -9.60 10.15 -6.69
C ALA A 108 -10.86 10.53 -5.89
N PRO A 109 -11.47 9.64 -5.09
CA PRO A 109 -12.55 10.01 -4.17
C PRO A 109 -12.16 11.08 -3.16
N ILE A 110 -10.99 10.96 -2.52
CA ILE A 110 -10.49 11.95 -1.56
C ILE A 110 -10.29 13.32 -2.21
N VAL A 111 -9.71 13.37 -3.42
CA VAL A 111 -9.55 14.63 -4.17
C VAL A 111 -10.92 15.29 -4.41
N LYS A 112 -11.91 14.52 -4.86
CA LYS A 112 -13.29 15.02 -5.07
C LYS A 112 -13.89 15.54 -3.75
N GLN A 113 -13.68 14.80 -2.66
CA GLN A 113 -14.20 15.17 -1.34
C GLN A 113 -13.56 16.45 -0.80
N ILE A 114 -12.25 16.65 -1.00
CA ILE A 114 -11.55 17.90 -0.66
C ILE A 114 -12.18 19.08 -1.40
N HIS A 115 -12.37 18.96 -2.71
CA HIS A 115 -12.98 20.02 -3.52
C HIS A 115 -14.42 20.33 -3.10
N PHE A 116 -15.20 19.29 -2.82
CA PHE A 116 -16.58 19.44 -2.33
C PHE A 116 -16.62 20.13 -0.97
N LEU A 117 -15.84 19.66 0.00
CA LEU A 117 -15.84 20.21 1.35
C LEU A 117 -15.32 21.65 1.41
N ASN A 118 -14.33 22.03 0.60
CA ASN A 118 -13.89 23.43 0.51
C ASN A 118 -15.01 24.37 0.01
N LYS A 119 -15.82 23.93 -0.95
CA LYS A 119 -17.01 24.70 -1.39
C LYS A 119 -18.07 24.79 -0.28
N GLU A 120 -18.30 23.69 0.42
CA GLU A 120 -19.27 23.65 1.52
C GLU A 120 -18.82 24.51 2.71
N LEU A 121 -17.53 24.56 3.01
CA LEU A 121 -16.96 25.42 4.05
C LEU A 121 -17.26 26.90 3.77
N HIS A 122 -17.12 27.36 2.53
CA HIS A 122 -17.58 28.70 2.14
C HIS A 122 -19.08 28.89 2.36
N ARG A 123 -19.91 27.91 1.95
CA ARG A 123 -21.37 28.00 2.04
C ARG A 123 -21.87 28.10 3.48
N VAL A 124 -21.20 27.44 4.43
CA VAL A 124 -21.58 27.46 5.86
C VAL A 124 -20.93 28.58 6.67
N GLY A 125 -20.25 29.52 6.00
CA GLY A 125 -19.64 30.69 6.62
C GLY A 125 -18.27 30.45 7.25
N HIS A 126 -17.56 29.40 6.83
CA HIS A 126 -16.19 29.05 7.26
C HIS A 126 -15.21 29.04 6.09
N GLY A 127 -15.33 30.01 5.18
CA GLY A 127 -14.50 30.10 3.98
C GLY A 127 -13.01 30.32 4.27
N GLU A 128 -12.68 30.84 5.46
CA GLU A 128 -11.32 31.03 5.96
C GLU A 128 -10.62 29.72 6.34
N VAL A 129 -11.39 28.65 6.60
CA VAL A 129 -10.86 27.32 6.89
C VAL A 129 -10.89 26.49 5.62
N GLN A 130 -9.76 26.38 4.92
CA GLN A 130 -9.62 25.62 3.68
C GLN A 130 -8.77 24.37 3.87
N ILE A 131 -9.27 23.23 3.37
CA ILE A 131 -8.51 21.99 3.33
C ILE A 131 -7.32 22.14 2.39
N GLY A 132 -6.12 21.90 2.93
CA GLY A 132 -4.86 22.08 2.23
C GLY A 132 -4.15 23.38 2.56
N GLU A 133 -4.77 24.30 3.31
CA GLU A 133 -4.14 25.57 3.72
C GLU A 133 -4.21 25.74 5.24
N SER A 134 -5.36 25.44 5.83
CA SER A 134 -5.57 25.54 7.27
C SER A 134 -5.00 24.35 8.04
N SER A 135 -4.68 24.56 9.31
CA SER A 135 -4.19 23.50 10.19
C SER A 135 -5.22 22.38 10.43
N ILE A 136 -4.74 21.18 10.73
CA ILE A 136 -5.60 20.05 11.16
C ILE A 136 -6.46 20.43 12.38
N ALA A 137 -5.92 21.22 13.32
CA ALA A 137 -6.65 21.65 14.51
C ALA A 137 -7.86 22.52 14.15
N SER A 138 -7.68 23.48 13.22
CA SER A 138 -8.75 24.33 12.71
C SER A 138 -9.83 23.51 11.99
N LEU A 139 -9.42 22.54 11.16
CA LEU A 139 -10.34 21.64 10.48
C LEU A 139 -11.17 20.81 11.47
N LYS A 140 -10.54 20.25 12.51
CA LYS A 140 -11.23 19.51 13.58
C LYS A 140 -12.24 20.38 14.33
N GLN A 141 -11.88 21.62 14.64
CA GLN A 141 -12.77 22.55 15.32
C GLN A 141 -14.04 22.80 14.49
N VAL A 142 -13.90 23.09 13.20
CA VAL A 142 -15.05 23.28 12.30
C VAL A 142 -15.85 21.98 12.16
N ALA A 143 -15.19 20.82 12.09
CA ALA A 143 -15.86 19.53 11.98
C ALA A 143 -16.72 19.18 13.20
N ILE A 144 -16.36 19.68 14.39
CA ILE A 144 -17.18 19.58 15.60
C ILE A 144 -18.35 20.58 15.53
N LEU A 145 -18.05 21.86 15.31
CA LEU A 145 -19.05 22.95 15.32
C LEU A 145 -20.13 22.79 14.25
N LYS A 146 -19.75 22.25 13.09
CA LYS A 146 -20.62 22.08 11.92
C LYS A 146 -20.90 20.61 11.60
N SER A 147 -20.77 19.71 12.58
CA SER A 147 -20.97 18.26 12.39
C SER A 147 -22.29 17.88 11.70
N GLY A 148 -23.37 18.64 11.91
CA GLY A 148 -24.66 18.43 11.23
C GLY A 148 -24.69 18.90 9.77
N GLN A 149 -23.90 19.91 9.40
CA GLN A 149 -23.84 20.48 8.04
C GLN A 149 -22.69 19.88 7.21
N LEU A 150 -21.62 19.43 7.85
CA LEU A 150 -20.41 18.86 7.26
C LEU A 150 -20.10 17.46 7.84
N PRO A 151 -21.03 16.49 7.74
CA PRO A 151 -20.87 15.19 8.39
C PRO A 151 -19.65 14.41 7.87
N THR A 152 -19.25 14.63 6.62
CA THR A 152 -18.14 13.92 5.98
C THR A 152 -16.76 14.56 6.23
N LEU A 153 -16.70 15.74 6.86
CA LEU A 153 -15.41 16.39 7.18
C LEU A 153 -14.62 15.57 8.22
N ASN A 154 -15.30 15.05 9.25
CA ASN A 154 -14.67 14.17 10.25
C ASN A 154 -14.12 12.87 9.65
N GLN A 155 -14.66 12.43 8.53
CA GLN A 155 -14.20 11.22 7.83
C GLN A 155 -12.98 11.51 6.93
N LEU A 156 -12.85 12.74 6.42
CA LEU A 156 -11.73 13.14 5.60
C LEU A 156 -10.48 13.47 6.44
N ILE A 157 -10.65 14.10 7.61
CA ILE A 157 -9.55 14.58 8.45
C ILE A 157 -8.45 13.52 8.68
N PRO A 158 -8.75 12.26 9.04
CA PRO A 158 -7.73 11.23 9.26
C PRO A 158 -6.76 11.02 8.09
N TYR A 159 -7.23 11.17 6.85
CA TYR A 159 -6.37 11.06 5.67
C TYR A 159 -5.35 12.20 5.56
N LEU A 160 -5.64 13.35 6.17
CA LEU A 160 -4.79 14.54 6.16
C LEU A 160 -3.76 14.55 7.31
N GLU A 161 -3.90 13.65 8.30
CA GLU A 161 -3.07 13.60 9.52
C GLU A 161 -1.67 12.98 9.33
N LEU A 162 -1.15 12.92 8.09
CA LEU A 162 0.19 12.42 7.84
C LEU A 162 1.29 13.43 8.21
N SER A 163 1.03 14.72 8.00
CA SER A 163 1.98 15.80 8.25
C SER A 163 1.24 17.10 8.57
N SER A 164 1.87 17.97 9.35
CA SER A 164 1.39 19.33 9.60
C SER A 164 1.42 20.20 8.35
N ASN A 165 2.22 19.87 7.34
CA ASN A 165 2.31 20.59 6.07
C ASN A 165 1.14 20.20 5.15
N GLN A 166 -0.02 20.82 5.39
CA GLN A 166 -1.27 20.51 4.70
C GLN A 166 -1.22 20.80 3.20
N GLU A 167 -0.52 21.86 2.81
CA GLU A 167 -0.33 22.22 1.40
C GLU A 167 0.38 21.11 0.65
N TYR A 168 1.46 20.59 1.22
CA TYR A 168 2.20 19.48 0.64
C TYR A 168 1.35 18.20 0.55
N VAL A 169 0.71 17.80 1.66
CA VAL A 169 -0.10 16.57 1.70
C VAL A 169 -1.23 16.62 0.68
N VAL A 170 -1.99 17.71 0.64
CA VAL A 170 -3.11 17.86 -0.30
C VAL A 170 -2.63 17.97 -1.74
N GLN A 171 -1.51 18.63 -2.01
CA GLN A 171 -0.92 18.65 -3.35
C GLN A 171 -0.53 17.23 -3.80
N ARG A 172 0.15 16.45 -2.96
CA ARG A 172 0.52 15.06 -3.32
C ARG A 172 -0.69 14.15 -3.51
N ILE A 173 -1.74 14.31 -2.70
CA ILE A 173 -3.01 13.59 -2.91
C ILE A 173 -3.59 13.91 -4.29
N LYS A 174 -3.59 15.18 -4.69
CA LYS A 174 -4.06 15.61 -6.02
C LYS A 174 -3.18 15.06 -7.14
N ASP A 175 -1.87 15.11 -7.00
CA ASP A 175 -0.93 14.58 -8.01
C ASP A 175 -1.14 13.07 -8.21
N LEU A 176 -1.21 12.29 -7.12
CA LEU A 176 -1.41 10.85 -7.19
C LEU A 176 -2.83 10.47 -7.62
N GLY A 177 -3.82 11.31 -7.33
CA GLY A 177 -5.22 11.12 -7.74
C GLY A 177 -5.55 11.60 -9.16
N GLY A 178 -4.68 12.42 -9.76
CA GLY A 178 -4.93 13.08 -11.06
C GLY A 178 -4.74 12.18 -12.29
N GLY A 179 -4.09 11.03 -12.13
CA GLY A 179 -3.94 10.01 -13.17
C GLY A 179 -4.26 8.63 -12.60
N GLY A 180 -4.90 7.78 -13.41
CA GLY A 180 -5.08 6.37 -13.06
C GLY A 180 -3.75 5.72 -12.65
N TYR A 181 -3.82 4.62 -11.88
CA TYR A 181 -2.64 3.84 -11.48
C TYR A 181 -1.58 4.60 -10.66
N ILE A 182 -1.95 5.72 -10.02
CA ILE A 182 -1.04 6.58 -9.23
C ILE A 182 0.30 6.80 -9.97
N LYS A 183 0.21 7.18 -11.25
CA LYS A 183 1.36 7.22 -12.19
C LYS A 183 2.54 8.07 -11.71
N ASP A 184 2.27 9.13 -10.95
CA ASP A 184 3.27 10.08 -10.45
C ASP A 184 3.94 9.64 -9.13
N PHE A 185 3.71 8.39 -8.72
CA PHE A 185 4.28 7.78 -7.52
C PHE A 185 5.80 7.61 -7.59
N ARG A 186 6.48 8.07 -6.53
CA ARG A 186 7.93 7.96 -6.32
C ARG A 186 8.18 7.21 -5.00
N TRP A 187 8.78 6.03 -5.08
CA TRP A 187 8.87 5.14 -3.93
C TRP A 187 9.84 5.62 -2.83
N ASP A 188 10.90 6.32 -3.21
CA ASP A 188 12.02 6.73 -2.34
C ASP A 188 11.97 8.19 -1.89
N LYS A 189 11.04 8.98 -2.44
CA LYS A 189 10.89 10.41 -2.19
C LYS A 189 9.45 10.86 -2.37
N GLY A 190 9.20 12.16 -2.30
CA GLY A 190 7.93 12.76 -2.64
C GLY A 190 7.96 13.61 -3.92
N GLY A 191 6.92 14.41 -4.09
CA GLY A 191 6.80 15.42 -5.14
C GLY A 191 7.45 16.75 -4.76
N ASP A 192 7.87 17.51 -5.76
CA ASP A 192 8.25 18.91 -5.54
C ASP A 192 6.96 19.72 -5.30
N TYR A 193 6.99 20.74 -4.44
CA TYR A 193 5.80 21.56 -4.16
C TYR A 193 6.15 23.03 -3.99
N LYS A 194 5.32 23.94 -4.53
CA LYS A 194 5.53 25.39 -4.50
C LYS A 194 6.96 25.84 -4.90
N GLY A 195 7.52 25.20 -5.93
CA GLY A 195 8.88 25.48 -6.42
C GLY A 195 10.01 24.96 -5.52
N LYS A 196 9.71 24.34 -4.37
CA LYS A 196 10.68 23.70 -3.49
C LYS A 196 10.87 22.24 -3.88
N LYS A 197 12.13 21.81 -3.92
CA LYS A 197 12.48 20.39 -4.06
C LYS A 197 12.07 19.62 -2.83
N TRP A 198 11.64 18.38 -3.02
CA TRP A 198 11.38 17.48 -1.90
C TRP A 198 12.65 17.25 -1.08
N ASP A 199 12.49 17.21 0.24
CA ASP A 199 13.51 16.81 1.21
C ASP A 199 12.93 15.82 2.25
N LYS A 200 13.78 15.35 3.17
CA LYS A 200 13.43 14.31 4.14
C LYS A 200 12.50 14.79 5.27
N GLU A 201 12.23 16.09 5.41
CA GLU A 201 11.25 16.60 6.38
C GLU A 201 9.81 16.38 5.90
N LEU A 202 9.63 16.14 4.60
CA LEU A 202 8.35 15.85 3.98
C LEU A 202 8.13 14.34 3.81
N PRO A 203 6.89 13.84 3.97
CA PRO A 203 6.62 12.42 3.74
C PRO A 203 6.89 12.03 2.29
N SER A 204 7.46 10.84 2.09
CA SER A 204 7.59 10.21 0.77
C SER A 204 6.24 9.72 0.25
N ASP A 205 6.14 9.42 -1.05
CA ASP A 205 4.88 8.89 -1.58
C ASP A 205 4.57 7.49 -1.02
N SER A 206 5.59 6.67 -0.71
CA SER A 206 5.39 5.39 -0.02
C SER A 206 4.73 5.57 1.34
N ALA A 207 5.19 6.55 2.13
CA ALA A 207 4.57 6.87 3.41
C ALA A 207 3.12 7.38 3.24
N LEU A 208 2.89 8.23 2.23
CA LEU A 208 1.56 8.74 1.90
C LEU A 208 0.60 7.64 1.47
N VAL A 209 0.99 6.78 0.52
CA VAL A 209 0.14 5.69 0.02
C VAL A 209 -0.15 4.68 1.12
N MET A 210 0.84 4.32 1.95
CA MET A 210 0.62 3.42 3.07
C MET A 210 -0.33 4.04 4.12
N HIS A 211 -0.18 5.33 4.44
CA HIS A 211 -1.11 6.05 5.33
C HIS A 211 -2.54 6.08 4.79
N MET A 212 -2.69 6.36 3.50
CA MET A 212 -3.98 6.38 2.80
C MET A 212 -4.64 5.01 2.82
N PHE A 213 -3.88 3.95 2.55
CA PHE A 213 -4.37 2.57 2.63
C PHE A 213 -4.80 2.20 4.06
N CYS A 214 -3.97 2.48 5.07
CA CYS A 214 -4.28 2.17 6.46
C CYS A 214 -5.52 2.92 6.95
N THR A 215 -5.62 4.22 6.63
CA THR A 215 -6.77 5.05 6.99
C THR A 215 -8.05 4.58 6.30
N PHE A 216 -7.95 4.15 5.04
CA PHE A 216 -9.05 3.49 4.35
C PHE A 216 -9.47 2.23 5.09
N MET A 217 -8.54 1.32 5.40
CA MET A 217 -8.87 0.08 6.09
C MET A 217 -9.46 0.30 7.49
N ASP A 218 -8.97 1.30 8.24
CA ASP A 218 -9.55 1.72 9.52
C ASP A 218 -11.04 2.08 9.38
N SER A 219 -11.39 2.82 8.32
CA SER A 219 -12.78 3.19 8.04
C SER A 219 -13.69 2.02 7.66
N GLN A 220 -13.12 0.90 7.20
CA GLN A 220 -13.86 -0.28 6.79
C GLN A 220 -14.04 -1.30 7.92
N LEU A 221 -13.25 -1.21 9.00
CA LEU A 221 -13.39 -2.09 10.15
C LEU A 221 -14.42 -1.55 11.16
N PRO A 222 -15.19 -2.44 11.83
CA PRO A 222 -16.06 -2.02 12.92
C PRO A 222 -15.29 -1.31 14.03
N PRO A 223 -15.91 -0.33 14.70
CA PRO A 223 -15.35 0.26 15.91
C PRO A 223 -15.08 -0.82 16.95
N ASP A 224 -13.91 -0.76 17.58
CA ASP A 224 -13.51 -1.70 18.62
C ASP A 224 -13.16 -0.90 19.90
N PRO A 225 -13.76 -1.22 21.05
CA PRO A 225 -13.49 -0.52 22.31
C PRO A 225 -12.01 -0.46 22.71
N LYS A 226 -11.17 -1.39 22.22
CA LYS A 226 -9.73 -1.38 22.46
C LYS A 226 -8.99 -0.27 21.70
N TYR A 227 -9.60 0.27 20.64
CA TYR A 227 -9.04 1.34 19.80
C TYR A 227 -10.05 2.48 19.69
N PRO A 228 -10.20 3.29 20.75
CA PRO A 228 -11.21 4.35 20.81
C PRO A 228 -10.96 5.48 19.81
N ASP A 229 -9.75 5.57 19.25
CA ASP A 229 -9.38 6.50 18.19
C ASP A 229 -9.86 6.05 16.79
N GLY A 230 -10.46 4.87 16.68
CA GLY A 230 -10.95 4.29 15.43
C GLY A 230 -9.86 3.71 14.53
N LYS A 231 -8.59 3.67 14.98
CA LYS A 231 -7.45 3.16 14.19
C LYS A 231 -7.27 1.65 14.34
N THR A 232 -8.36 0.90 14.19
CA THR A 232 -8.41 -0.55 14.45
C THR A 232 -7.49 -1.34 13.54
N PHE A 233 -7.45 -1.03 12.24
CA PHE A 233 -6.56 -1.69 11.28
C PHE A 233 -5.11 -1.29 11.54
N THR A 234 -4.85 0.02 11.59
CA THR A 234 -3.50 0.56 11.73
C THR A 234 -2.82 0.01 12.98
N THR A 235 -3.49 0.07 14.13
CA THR A 235 -2.90 -0.37 15.41
C THR A 235 -2.69 -1.88 15.49
N ARG A 236 -3.44 -2.68 14.72
CA ARG A 236 -3.35 -4.15 14.75
C ARG A 236 -2.36 -4.71 13.73
N TYR A 237 -2.37 -4.16 12.53
CA TYR A 237 -1.75 -4.79 11.36
C TYR A 237 -0.62 -3.98 10.76
N PHE A 238 -0.31 -2.80 11.33
CA PHE A 238 0.78 -1.96 10.87
C PHE A 238 1.65 -1.45 12.03
N MET A 239 2.96 -1.57 11.89
CA MET A 239 3.94 -1.09 12.87
C MET A 239 5.14 -0.48 12.15
N LYS A 240 5.82 0.45 12.82
CA LYS A 240 7.00 1.14 12.29
C LYS A 240 8.12 1.13 13.32
N THR A 241 9.36 1.14 12.84
CA THR A 241 10.54 1.43 13.68
C THR A 241 10.37 2.78 14.44
N PRO A 242 10.80 2.90 15.70
CA PRO A 242 11.59 1.96 16.50
C PRO A 242 10.78 0.90 17.28
N ASP A 243 9.45 0.88 17.14
CA ASP A 243 8.62 -0.08 17.86
C ASP A 243 8.96 -1.51 17.43
N LYS A 244 9.02 -2.40 18.42
CA LYS A 244 9.44 -3.78 18.20
C LYS A 244 8.23 -4.72 18.10
N PRO A 245 8.07 -5.48 17.00
CA PRO A 245 7.03 -6.47 16.87
C PRO A 245 7.23 -7.62 17.86
N ASP A 246 6.14 -8.06 18.48
CA ASP A 246 6.12 -9.26 19.31
C ASP A 246 5.92 -10.49 18.41
N LEU A 247 7.01 -11.20 18.13
CA LEU A 247 7.05 -12.33 17.20
C LEU A 247 6.28 -13.56 17.73
N LYS A 248 5.96 -13.62 19.03
CA LYS A 248 5.40 -14.82 19.67
C LYS A 248 3.88 -14.99 19.49
N LYS A 249 3.22 -14.10 18.77
CA LYS A 249 1.76 -14.14 18.56
C LYS A 249 1.44 -14.57 17.16
N ASP A 250 0.42 -15.41 16.97
CA ASP A 250 -0.22 -15.79 15.70
C ASP A 250 -0.88 -14.58 14.98
N ASN A 251 -0.09 -13.54 14.76
CA ASN A 251 -0.49 -12.27 14.21
C ASN A 251 0.17 -12.09 12.86
N ILE A 252 -0.59 -11.48 11.96
CA ILE A 252 -0.09 -10.90 10.73
C ILE A 252 0.21 -9.42 10.95
N LEU A 253 1.39 -8.97 10.54
CA LEU A 253 1.82 -7.58 10.72
C LEU A 253 2.63 -7.11 9.51
N MET A 254 2.27 -5.94 8.97
CA MET A 254 3.13 -5.18 8.05
C MET A 254 4.07 -4.30 8.89
N PHE A 255 5.37 -4.56 8.79
CA PHE A 255 6.37 -3.87 9.60
C PHE A 255 7.26 -2.98 8.73
N GLN A 256 7.24 -1.68 8.99
CA GLN A 256 8.11 -0.70 8.34
C GLN A 256 9.46 -0.63 9.08
N THR A 257 10.42 -1.42 8.59
CA THR A 257 11.79 -1.49 9.12
C THR A 257 12.63 -0.24 8.82
N LYS A 258 12.40 0.43 7.69
CA LYS A 258 13.10 1.68 7.31
C LYS A 258 12.10 2.75 6.91
N ILE A 259 12.38 4.00 7.32
CA ILE A 259 11.53 5.15 7.02
C ILE A 259 11.87 5.74 5.65
N THR A 260 13.15 6.02 5.39
CA THR A 260 13.62 6.68 4.16
C THR A 260 14.94 6.08 3.63
N PRO A 261 14.94 5.39 2.47
CA PRO A 261 13.75 4.98 1.72
C PRO A 261 12.94 3.93 2.49
N ALA A 262 11.62 3.92 2.27
CA ALA A 262 10.72 3.04 3.01
C ALA A 262 10.98 1.56 2.68
N HIS A 263 11.05 0.71 3.70
CA HIS A 263 11.14 -0.74 3.53
C HIS A 263 10.20 -1.47 4.49
N TYR A 264 9.35 -2.30 3.93
CA TYR A 264 8.29 -3.05 4.58
C TYR A 264 8.60 -4.55 4.50
N LYS A 265 8.43 -5.23 5.64
CA LYS A 265 8.47 -6.68 5.79
C LYS A 265 7.10 -7.17 6.27
N ILE A 266 6.82 -8.47 6.10
CA ILE A 266 5.64 -9.11 6.67
C ILE A 266 6.08 -10.04 7.79
N ILE A 267 5.41 -9.94 8.93
CA ILE A 267 5.62 -10.83 10.07
C ILE A 267 4.37 -11.70 10.19
N LEU A 268 4.57 -13.02 10.19
CA LEU A 268 3.54 -14.04 10.33
C LEU A 268 3.95 -14.97 11.47
N GLY A 269 3.41 -14.75 12.66
CA GLY A 269 3.91 -15.46 13.85
C GLY A 269 5.39 -15.17 14.05
N ASP A 270 6.18 -16.24 14.21
CA ASP A 270 7.63 -16.17 14.37
C ASP A 270 8.38 -15.91 13.05
N ASP A 271 7.69 -15.95 11.90
CA ASP A 271 8.33 -15.85 10.58
C ASP A 271 8.35 -14.42 10.06
N THR A 272 9.55 -13.88 9.83
CA THR A 272 9.74 -12.61 9.12
C THR A 272 10.02 -12.85 7.64
N TRP A 273 9.16 -12.29 6.79
CA TRP A 273 9.21 -12.38 5.33
C TRP A 273 9.73 -11.06 4.76
N ASP A 274 10.89 -11.09 4.13
CA ASP A 274 11.40 -9.94 3.39
C ASP A 274 10.82 -9.89 1.99
N LEU A 275 10.71 -8.68 1.46
CA LEU A 275 10.17 -8.43 0.13
C LEU A 275 11.20 -7.68 -0.71
N ALA A 276 11.02 -7.68 -2.02
CA ALA A 276 11.96 -6.99 -2.90
C ALA A 276 12.11 -5.52 -2.50
N LYS A 277 13.34 -5.09 -2.23
CA LYS A 277 13.68 -3.69 -1.91
C LYS A 277 13.32 -2.81 -3.11
N GLY A 278 12.97 -1.54 -2.85
CA GLY A 278 12.78 -0.54 -3.90
C GLY A 278 11.31 -0.30 -4.28
N ARG A 279 11.11 0.00 -5.57
CA ARG A 279 9.87 0.60 -6.12
C ARG A 279 8.58 -0.19 -5.87
N SER A 280 8.68 -1.51 -5.76
CA SER A 280 7.52 -2.39 -5.57
C SER A 280 7.31 -2.81 -4.12
N ASN A 281 8.25 -2.53 -3.21
CA ASN A 281 8.27 -3.10 -1.86
C ASN A 281 6.95 -2.88 -1.11
N MET A 282 6.49 -1.63 -1.04
CA MET A 282 5.25 -1.25 -0.37
C MET A 282 4.02 -1.94 -0.99
N PHE A 283 3.93 -2.00 -2.32
CA PHE A 283 2.83 -2.67 -3.01
C PHE A 283 2.83 -4.18 -2.73
N GLN A 284 4.02 -4.79 -2.75
CA GLN A 284 4.17 -6.20 -2.41
C GLN A 284 3.76 -6.47 -0.95
N ALA A 285 4.08 -5.58 -0.01
CA ALA A 285 3.67 -5.76 1.38
C ALA A 285 2.15 -5.78 1.53
N ILE A 286 1.45 -4.83 0.88
CA ILE A 286 -0.02 -4.79 0.87
C ILE A 286 -0.58 -6.06 0.22
N LEU A 287 -0.05 -6.47 -0.95
CA LEU A 287 -0.51 -7.67 -1.66
C LEU A 287 -0.26 -8.95 -0.87
N PHE A 288 0.90 -9.07 -0.21
CA PHE A 288 1.25 -10.25 0.56
C PHE A 288 0.34 -10.36 1.78
N PHE A 289 0.03 -9.22 2.42
CA PHE A 289 -0.97 -9.14 3.47
C PHE A 289 -2.34 -9.65 2.98
N LEU A 290 -2.84 -9.12 1.87
CA LEU A 290 -4.13 -9.54 1.28
C LEU A 290 -4.13 -11.03 0.87
N HIS A 291 -3.02 -11.51 0.30
CA HIS A 291 -2.83 -12.90 -0.08
C HIS A 291 -2.90 -13.84 1.13
N HIS A 292 -2.28 -13.45 2.25
CA HIS A 292 -2.34 -14.22 3.48
C HIS A 292 -3.79 -14.27 4.04
N ILE A 293 -4.49 -13.13 4.07
CA ILE A 293 -5.90 -13.08 4.51
C ILE A 293 -6.79 -13.98 3.63
N ARG A 294 -6.60 -13.95 2.31
CA ARG A 294 -7.31 -14.84 1.39
C ARG A 294 -7.07 -16.32 1.73
N SER A 295 -5.80 -16.69 1.90
CA SER A 295 -5.38 -18.09 1.96
C SER A 295 -5.54 -18.74 3.34
N LYS A 296 -5.41 -17.95 4.42
CA LYS A 296 -5.39 -18.45 5.82
C LYS A 296 -6.59 -18.03 6.65
N HIS A 297 -7.27 -16.96 6.26
CA HIS A 297 -8.43 -16.43 6.99
C HIS A 297 -9.71 -16.43 6.15
N ASN A 298 -9.77 -17.22 5.07
CA ASN A 298 -10.92 -17.34 4.16
C ASN A 298 -11.42 -15.97 3.64
N GLY A 299 -10.49 -15.02 3.48
CA GLY A 299 -10.80 -13.66 3.05
C GLY A 299 -11.46 -12.76 4.09
N MET A 300 -11.48 -13.18 5.36
CA MET A 300 -12.06 -12.43 6.47
C MET A 300 -10.97 -11.71 7.26
N LEU A 301 -11.15 -10.40 7.48
CA LEU A 301 -10.34 -9.61 8.41
C LEU A 301 -11.21 -9.25 9.62
N GLY A 302 -11.08 -10.03 10.68
CA GLY A 302 -12.02 -9.99 11.80
C GLY A 302 -13.43 -10.36 11.33
N ARG A 303 -14.37 -9.41 11.41
CA ARG A 303 -15.77 -9.61 10.96
C ARG A 303 -16.04 -9.07 9.55
N VAL A 304 -15.03 -8.56 8.85
CA VAL A 304 -15.18 -7.90 7.55
C VAL A 304 -14.69 -8.82 6.44
N ASN A 305 -15.53 -9.01 5.42
CA ASN A 305 -15.18 -9.78 4.24
C ASN A 305 -14.41 -8.89 3.23
N LEU A 306 -13.20 -9.29 2.87
CA LEU A 306 -12.39 -8.59 1.88
C LEU A 306 -12.65 -9.08 0.43
N GLY A 307 -13.41 -10.15 0.26
CA GLY A 307 -13.84 -10.69 -1.03
C GLY A 307 -15.08 -10.00 -1.62
N PRO A 308 -15.70 -10.60 -2.67
CA PRO A 308 -16.79 -9.97 -3.43
C PRO A 308 -18.03 -9.58 -2.63
N ALA A 309 -18.29 -10.28 -1.52
CA ALA A 309 -19.42 -10.00 -0.64
C ALA A 309 -19.19 -8.80 0.30
N GLY A 310 -17.99 -8.20 0.30
CA GLY A 310 -17.65 -7.05 1.14
C GLY A 310 -16.83 -6.00 0.38
N ILE A 311 -15.64 -5.67 0.88
CA ILE A 311 -14.80 -4.58 0.31
C ILE A 311 -14.28 -4.93 -1.10
N ASN A 312 -14.25 -6.21 -1.45
CA ASN A 312 -13.79 -6.72 -2.75
C ASN A 312 -12.31 -6.39 -3.08
N LEU A 313 -11.48 -6.21 -2.05
CA LEU A 313 -10.03 -6.07 -2.16
C LEU A 313 -9.33 -7.34 -2.67
N LEU A 314 -9.89 -8.53 -2.40
CA LEU A 314 -9.28 -9.78 -2.87
C LEU A 314 -9.46 -10.00 -4.37
N ALA A 315 -10.26 -9.16 -5.05
CA ALA A 315 -10.30 -9.16 -6.51
C ALA A 315 -8.97 -8.77 -7.16
N LEU A 316 -8.11 -8.05 -6.43
CA LEU A 316 -6.80 -7.61 -6.93
C LEU A 316 -5.83 -8.76 -7.21
N ILE A 317 -6.01 -9.87 -6.48
CA ILE A 317 -5.12 -11.03 -6.49
C ILE A 317 -5.76 -12.26 -7.15
N LYS A 318 -6.85 -12.10 -7.91
CA LYS A 318 -7.51 -13.24 -8.57
C LYS A 318 -6.55 -13.97 -9.50
N ASP A 319 -6.65 -15.29 -9.47
CA ASP A 319 -5.93 -16.21 -10.34
C ASP A 319 -6.84 -16.54 -11.52
N ASP A 320 -6.39 -16.29 -12.75
CA ASP A 320 -7.15 -16.63 -13.96
C ASP A 320 -7.38 -18.16 -14.07
N LEU A 321 -6.58 -18.96 -13.38
CA LEU A 321 -6.65 -20.43 -13.40
C LEU A 321 -7.94 -21.01 -12.78
N GLN A 322 -8.69 -20.26 -11.97
CA GLN A 322 -10.01 -20.71 -11.51
C GLN A 322 -11.12 -20.51 -12.55
N GLN A 323 -10.91 -19.71 -13.60
CA GLN A 323 -11.89 -19.57 -14.69
C GLN A 323 -11.95 -20.78 -15.64
N LEU A 324 -11.01 -21.72 -15.54
CA LEU A 324 -11.02 -22.95 -16.35
C LEU A 324 -11.68 -24.14 -15.63
N LEU A 325 -12.18 -23.95 -14.40
CA LEU A 325 -12.79 -25.00 -13.59
C LEU A 325 -14.20 -24.66 -13.06
N GLU A 326 -14.78 -23.53 -13.48
CA GLU A 326 -16.20 -23.16 -13.30
C GLU A 326 -16.89 -23.01 -14.65
#